data_AF-A0A6M0FHF5-F1
#
_entry.id   AF-A0A6M0FHF5-F1
#
_cell.length_a   1.000
_cell.length_b   1.000
_cell.length_c   1.000
_cell.angle_alpha   90.00
_cell.angle_beta   90.00
_cell.angle_gamma   90.00
#
_symmetry.space_group_name_H-M   'P 1'
#
loop_
_entity.id
_entity.type
_entity.pdbx_description
1 polymer ?
#
loop_
_entity_poly.entity_id
_entity_poly.type
_entity_poly.pdbx_seq_one_letter_code
_entity_poly.pdbx_strand_id
1 'polypeptide(L)'
;MSTVATTTFILLLANNQPLNFIQGTNISLEDVLCQGNRHEFHHIFPKAYLEKNGYKSDEINCLANISMLSRADNNKIKDNPPSEYRSQMPTDDSTLQKILGTHLCSQEMFSDDYHKFISMRADLLTQKAKELSKLT
;
A
#
# COMPACT_ATOMS: atom_id res chain seq x y z
N MET A 1 6.14 -11.66 -12.11
CA MET A 1 7.04 -11.08 -11.09
C MET A 1 7.74 -12.22 -10.37
N SER A 2 9.05 -12.14 -10.15
CA SER A 2 9.75 -13.21 -9.44
C SER A 2 9.21 -13.28 -8.02
N THR A 3 8.94 -14.49 -7.54
CA THR A 3 8.32 -14.72 -6.23
C THR A 3 9.17 -14.16 -5.10
N VAL A 4 10.50 -14.17 -5.25
CA VAL A 4 11.46 -13.69 -4.23
C VAL A 4 11.35 -12.18 -4.01
N ALA A 5 11.36 -11.36 -5.08
CA ALA A 5 11.31 -9.90 -4.92
C ALA A 5 9.99 -9.46 -4.25
N THR A 6 8.88 -10.08 -4.65
CA THR A 6 7.57 -9.84 -4.03
C THR A 6 7.56 -10.27 -2.56
N THR A 7 8.10 -11.44 -2.21
CA THR A 7 8.20 -11.88 -0.81
C THR A 7 9.07 -10.95 0.03
N THR A 8 10.25 -10.54 -0.46
CA THR A 8 11.12 -9.58 0.23
C THR A 8 10.40 -8.26 0.47
N PHE A 9 9.70 -7.75 -0.54
CA PHE A 9 8.93 -6.50 -0.45
C PHE A 9 7.81 -6.60 0.59
N ILE A 10 7.06 -7.70 0.58
CA ILE A 10 6.00 -7.97 1.54
C ILE A 10 6.57 -8.01 2.97
N LEU A 11 7.70 -8.66 3.20
CA LEU A 11 8.31 -8.72 4.53
C LEU A 11 8.79 -7.34 5.02
N LEU A 12 9.30 -6.49 4.12
CA LEU A 12 9.62 -5.10 4.44
C LEU A 12 8.37 -4.33 4.92
N LEU A 13 7.23 -4.51 4.24
CA LEU A 13 5.96 -3.91 4.63
C LEU A 13 5.45 -4.45 5.98
N ALA A 14 5.46 -5.77 6.19
CA ALA A 14 5.05 -6.38 7.46
C ALA A 14 5.84 -5.85 8.64
N ASN A 15 7.16 -5.68 8.47
CA ASN A 15 8.03 -5.10 9.49
C ASN A 15 7.62 -3.67 9.90
N ASN A 16 6.89 -2.97 9.04
CA ASN A 16 6.37 -1.62 9.30
C ASN A 16 4.99 -1.59 9.96
N GLN A 17 4.45 -2.76 10.36
CA GLN A 17 3.20 -2.91 11.12
C GLN A 17 2.00 -2.15 10.52
N PRO A 18 1.56 -2.54 9.31
CA PRO A 18 0.51 -1.84 8.57
C PRO A 18 -0.83 -1.81 9.33
N LEU A 19 -1.52 -0.68 9.21
CA LEU A 19 -2.84 -0.43 9.80
C LEU A 19 -3.93 -0.47 8.74
N ASN A 20 -5.13 -0.90 9.11
CA ASN A 20 -6.30 -0.78 8.24
C ASN A 20 -6.52 0.68 7.84
N PHE A 21 -6.69 0.94 6.55
CA PHE A 21 -6.94 2.26 5.98
C PHE A 21 -8.20 2.91 6.55
N ILE A 22 -9.25 2.10 6.74
CA ILE A 22 -10.58 2.61 7.08
C ILE A 22 -10.72 2.86 8.58
N GLN A 23 -10.17 1.96 9.41
CA GLN A 23 -10.37 2.00 10.86
C GLN A 23 -9.11 2.37 11.66
N GLY A 24 -7.93 2.34 11.06
CA GLY A 24 -6.66 2.58 11.77
C GLY A 24 -6.27 1.49 12.77
N THR A 25 -6.91 0.33 12.71
CA THR A 25 -6.63 -0.83 13.57
C THR A 25 -5.51 -1.69 12.97
N ASN A 26 -4.86 -2.53 13.79
CA ASN A 26 -3.81 -3.42 13.30
C ASN A 26 -4.33 -4.43 12.29
N ILE A 27 -3.54 -4.68 11.24
CA ILE A 27 -3.73 -5.85 10.38
C ILE A 27 -3.08 -7.06 11.06
N SER A 28 -3.80 -8.19 11.08
CA SER A 28 -3.27 -9.45 11.62
C SER A 28 -2.17 -9.99 10.71
N LEU A 29 -0.90 -9.80 11.11
CA LEU A 29 0.24 -10.28 10.33
C LEU A 29 0.33 -11.81 10.29
N GLU A 30 -0.17 -12.50 11.31
CA GLU A 30 -0.25 -13.97 11.32
C GLU A 30 -1.13 -14.47 10.17
N ASP A 31 -2.31 -13.86 10.00
CA ASP A 31 -3.22 -14.22 8.92
C ASP A 31 -2.63 -13.85 7.55
N VAL A 32 -1.99 -12.68 7.42
CA VAL A 32 -1.43 -12.19 6.14
C VAL A 32 -0.21 -12.99 5.70
N LEU A 33 0.67 -13.40 6.62
CA LEU A 33 1.92 -14.09 6.31
C LEU A 33 1.77 -15.62 6.25
N CYS A 34 0.62 -16.16 6.63
CA CYS A 34 0.34 -17.60 6.52
C CYS A 34 0.43 -18.06 5.05
N GLN A 35 1.05 -19.24 4.83
CA GLN A 35 1.24 -19.82 3.50
C GLN A 35 -0.11 -20.16 2.86
N GLY A 36 -0.66 -19.21 2.10
CA GLY A 36 -1.97 -19.33 1.47
C GLY A 36 -2.69 -17.99 1.36
N ASN A 37 -2.39 -17.03 2.24
CA ASN A 37 -3.12 -15.76 2.27
C ASN A 37 -2.51 -14.66 1.39
N ARG A 38 -2.25 -15.00 0.11
CA ARG A 38 -1.87 -13.98 -0.89
C ARG A 38 -3.00 -12.98 -1.17
N HIS A 39 -4.18 -13.23 -0.63
CA HIS A 39 -5.38 -12.43 -0.82
C HIS A 39 -5.37 -11.10 -0.08
N GLU A 40 -4.39 -10.83 0.77
CA GLU A 40 -4.30 -9.55 1.52
C GLU A 40 -3.25 -8.59 0.92
N PHE A 41 -2.66 -8.94 -0.23
CA PHE A 41 -1.74 -8.07 -0.97
C PHE A 41 -2.48 -7.44 -2.15
N HIS A 42 -2.69 -6.14 -2.07
CA HIS A 42 -3.55 -5.40 -2.99
C HIS A 42 -2.88 -4.13 -3.50
N HIS A 43 -3.34 -3.65 -4.65
CA HIS A 43 -2.90 -2.39 -5.19
C HIS A 43 -3.49 -1.21 -4.40
N ILE A 44 -2.67 -0.20 -4.11
CA ILE A 44 -3.13 1.05 -3.48
C ILE A 44 -3.98 1.85 -4.47
N PHE A 45 -3.51 1.95 -5.70
CA PHE A 45 -4.33 2.37 -6.84
C PHE A 45 -4.90 1.10 -7.47
N PRO A 46 -6.21 0.84 -7.38
CA PRO A 46 -6.78 -0.40 -7.85
C PRO A 46 -6.46 -0.67 -9.32
N LYS A 47 -6.15 -1.93 -9.62
CA LYS A 47 -5.82 -2.37 -10.99
C LYS A 47 -6.87 -1.94 -12.01
N ALA A 48 -8.15 -2.15 -11.71
CA ALA A 48 -9.25 -1.79 -12.61
C ALA A 48 -9.33 -0.27 -12.89
N TYR A 49 -9.06 0.56 -11.88
CA TYR A 49 -8.96 2.02 -12.04
C TYR A 49 -7.85 2.37 -13.03
N LEU A 50 -6.64 1.81 -12.84
CA LEU A 50 -5.50 2.13 -13.68
C LEU A 50 -5.64 1.57 -15.11
N GLU A 51 -6.20 0.37 -15.28
CA GLU A 51 -6.50 -0.18 -16.61
C GLU A 51 -7.43 0.73 -17.41
N LYS A 52 -8.48 1.25 -16.77
CA LYS A 52 -9.42 2.21 -17.38
C LYS A 52 -8.74 3.52 -17.79
N ASN A 53 -7.68 3.92 -17.08
CA ASN A 53 -6.90 5.13 -17.36
C ASN A 53 -5.70 4.89 -18.31
N GLY A 54 -5.60 3.70 -18.92
CA GLY A 54 -4.63 3.42 -19.98
C GLY A 54 -3.23 3.06 -19.51
N TYR A 55 -3.03 2.80 -18.22
CA TYR A 55 -1.75 2.31 -17.70
C TYR A 55 -1.48 0.88 -18.13
N LYS A 56 -0.21 0.56 -18.39
CA LYS A 56 0.20 -0.79 -18.80
C LYS A 56 0.31 -1.73 -17.61
N SER A 57 0.17 -3.02 -17.87
CA SER A 57 0.21 -4.06 -16.84
C SER A 57 1.48 -4.05 -16.00
N ASP A 58 2.64 -3.76 -16.59
CA ASP A 58 3.93 -3.63 -15.90
C ASP A 58 3.98 -2.40 -14.99
N GLU A 59 3.39 -1.28 -15.39
CA GLU A 59 3.26 -0.07 -14.57
C GLU A 59 2.30 -0.30 -13.40
N ILE A 60 1.17 -0.96 -13.64
CA ILE A 60 0.15 -1.23 -12.63
C ILE A 60 0.67 -2.18 -11.57
N ASN A 61 1.32 -3.26 -12.00
CA ASN A 61 1.76 -4.33 -11.11
C ASN A 61 3.13 -4.07 -10.49
N CYS A 62 3.72 -2.88 -10.64
CA CYS A 62 4.97 -2.57 -9.97
C CYS A 62 4.83 -2.71 -8.44
N LEU A 63 5.90 -3.15 -7.77
CA LEU A 63 5.85 -3.42 -6.32
C LEU A 63 5.48 -2.16 -5.51
N ALA A 64 5.89 -0.98 -5.97
CA ALA A 64 5.54 0.30 -5.36
C ALA A 64 4.04 0.63 -5.40
N ASN A 65 3.20 -0.12 -6.13
CA ASN A 65 1.75 -0.02 -6.03
C ASN A 65 1.12 -1.05 -5.08
N ILE A 66 1.88 -2.06 -4.62
CA ILE A 66 1.36 -3.14 -3.76
C ILE A 66 1.45 -2.75 -2.28
N SER A 67 0.44 -3.14 -1.51
CA SER A 67 0.32 -2.92 -0.07
C SER A 67 -0.38 -4.10 0.62
N MET A 68 -0.27 -4.17 1.94
CA MET A 68 -1.09 -5.07 2.75
C MET A 68 -2.40 -4.38 3.07
N LEU A 69 -3.54 -4.85 2.56
CA LEU A 69 -4.84 -4.32 2.92
C LEU A 69 -5.68 -5.48 3.43
N SER A 70 -6.42 -5.28 4.52
CA SER A 70 -7.35 -6.32 4.95
C SER A 70 -8.42 -6.55 3.90
N ARG A 71 -8.98 -7.76 3.86
CA ARG A 71 -10.16 -8.07 3.03
C ARG A 71 -11.31 -7.08 3.25
N ALA A 72 -11.51 -6.62 4.48
CA ALA A 72 -12.55 -5.65 4.81
C ALA A 72 -12.29 -4.29 4.14
N ASP A 73 -11.05 -3.81 4.17
CA ASP A 73 -10.65 -2.57 3.51
C ASP A 73 -10.69 -2.71 1.99
N ASN A 74 -10.16 -3.81 1.44
CA ASN A 74 -10.20 -4.07 0.00
C ASN A 74 -11.63 -4.11 -0.54
N ASN A 75 -12.58 -4.68 0.21
CA ASN A 75 -14.00 -4.69 -0.16
C ASN A 75 -14.66 -3.29 -0.13
N LYS A 76 -14.13 -2.36 0.66
CA LYS A 76 -14.59 -0.96 0.75
C LYS A 76 -13.95 -0.07 -0.33
N ILE A 77 -12.68 -0.30 -0.62
CA ILE A 77 -11.90 0.42 -1.64
C ILE A 77 -12.36 0.02 -3.04
N LYS A 78 -12.54 -1.28 -3.32
CA LYS A 78 -12.94 -1.81 -4.63
C LYS A 78 -12.02 -1.32 -5.75
N ASP A 79 -12.59 -0.71 -6.78
CA ASP A 79 -11.95 -0.11 -7.94
C ASP A 79 -11.85 1.42 -7.85
N ASN A 80 -12.07 2.00 -6.67
CA ASN A 80 -12.04 3.46 -6.49
C ASN A 80 -10.60 3.96 -6.31
N PRO A 81 -10.24 5.11 -6.90
CA PRO A 81 -8.94 5.73 -6.68
C PRO A 81 -8.78 6.25 -5.23
N PRO A 82 -7.55 6.56 -4.81
CA PRO A 82 -7.29 7.10 -3.48
C PRO A 82 -8.12 8.30 -3.07
N SER A 83 -8.32 9.28 -3.96
CA SER A 83 -9.13 10.46 -3.66
C SER A 83 -10.56 10.12 -3.24
N GLU A 84 -11.13 9.04 -3.80
CA GLU A 84 -12.50 8.63 -3.50
C GLU A 84 -12.59 7.88 -2.17
N TYR A 85 -11.73 6.88 -1.94
CA TYR A 85 -11.76 6.15 -0.66
C TYR A 85 -11.19 6.94 0.52
N ARG A 86 -10.51 8.08 0.28
CA ARG A 86 -10.11 9.04 1.32
C ARG A 86 -11.28 9.46 2.21
N SER A 87 -12.47 9.58 1.64
CA SER A 87 -13.70 9.95 2.36
C SER A 87 -14.11 8.91 3.43
N GLN A 88 -13.63 7.67 3.30
CA GLN A 88 -13.89 6.57 4.23
C GLN A 88 -12.78 6.41 5.27
N MET A 89 -11.63 7.09 5.09
CA MET A 89 -10.53 7.06 6.04
C MET A 89 -10.74 8.09 7.16
N PRO A 90 -10.02 7.96 8.30
CA PRO A 90 -10.09 8.95 9.38
C PRO A 90 -9.91 10.40 8.90
N THR A 91 -10.72 11.31 9.44
CA THR A 91 -10.61 12.75 9.18
C THR A 91 -9.57 13.42 10.05
N ASP A 92 -9.19 12.79 11.16
CA ASP A 92 -8.10 13.24 12.04
C ASP A 92 -6.74 13.05 11.34
N ASP A 93 -6.01 14.16 11.17
CA ASP A 93 -4.74 14.18 10.44
C ASP A 93 -3.66 13.33 11.10
N SER A 94 -3.62 13.28 12.44
CA SER A 94 -2.65 12.48 13.19
C SER A 94 -2.85 10.99 12.92
N THR A 95 -4.09 10.53 12.99
CA THR A 95 -4.47 9.14 12.71
C THR A 95 -4.22 8.80 11.24
N LEU A 96 -4.59 9.68 10.31
CA LEU A 96 -4.33 9.49 8.88
C LEU A 96 -2.83 9.37 8.59
N GLN A 97 -2.01 10.29 9.12
CA GLN A 97 -0.57 10.25 8.94
C GLN A 97 0.04 8.97 9.50
N LYS A 98 -0.44 8.51 10.66
CA LYS A 98 -0.02 7.23 11.25
C LYS A 98 -0.32 6.08 10.31
N ILE A 99 -1.55 5.98 9.80
CA ILE A 99 -1.95 4.94 8.82
C ILE A 99 -1.02 5.00 7.61
N LEU A 100 -0.93 6.14 6.92
CA LEU A 100 -0.12 6.27 5.71
C LEU A 100 1.36 5.95 5.94
N GLY A 101 1.91 6.36 7.09
CA GLY A 101 3.28 6.06 7.49
C GLY A 101 3.54 4.56 7.62
N THR A 102 2.58 3.79 8.14
CA THR A 102 2.72 2.31 8.22
C THR A 102 2.74 1.61 6.85
N HIS A 103 2.22 2.27 5.80
CA HIS A 103 2.27 1.77 4.41
C HIS A 103 3.33 2.44 3.54
N LEU A 104 4.16 3.29 4.14
CA LEU A 104 5.20 4.08 3.46
C LEU A 104 4.59 4.92 2.33
N CYS A 105 3.45 5.55 2.62
CA CYS A 105 2.71 6.41 1.71
C CYS A 105 2.68 7.85 2.24
N SER A 106 2.43 8.80 1.35
CA SER A 106 2.17 10.20 1.67
C SER A 106 0.76 10.60 1.27
N GLN A 107 0.25 11.69 1.85
CA GLN A 107 -1.08 12.22 1.50
C GLN A 107 -1.21 12.61 0.01
N GLU A 108 -0.08 12.83 -0.67
CA GLU A 108 -0.02 13.06 -2.12
C GLU A 108 -0.71 11.96 -2.95
N MET A 109 -0.87 10.75 -2.42
CA MET A 109 -1.64 9.70 -3.09
C MET A 109 -3.08 10.14 -3.42
N PHE A 110 -3.67 11.02 -2.63
CA PHE A 110 -5.05 11.51 -2.80
C PHE A 110 -5.20 12.55 -3.91
N SER A 111 -4.10 12.98 -4.55
CA SER A 111 -4.15 13.80 -5.77
C SER A 111 -4.43 12.98 -7.03
N ASP A 112 -4.45 11.65 -6.92
CA ASP A 112 -4.59 10.67 -7.99
C ASP A 112 -3.53 10.76 -9.11
N ASP A 113 -2.47 11.53 -8.93
CA ASP A 113 -1.28 11.50 -9.78
C ASP A 113 -0.49 10.21 -9.50
N TYR A 114 -0.80 9.15 -10.25
CA TYR A 114 -0.20 7.83 -10.06
C TYR A 114 1.32 7.84 -10.20
N HIS A 115 1.87 8.55 -11.19
CA HIS A 115 3.32 8.57 -11.40
C HIS A 115 4.04 9.30 -10.27
N LYS A 116 3.50 10.45 -9.84
CA LYS A 116 4.04 11.17 -8.68
C LYS A 116 3.98 10.30 -7.42
N PHE A 117 2.85 9.63 -7.19
CA PHE A 117 2.70 8.69 -6.07
C PHE A 117 3.76 7.58 -6.09
N ILE A 118 3.93 6.89 -7.22
CA ILE A 118 4.89 5.80 -7.33
C ILE A 118 6.32 6.29 -7.07
N SER A 119 6.70 7.45 -7.61
CA SER A 119 8.03 8.03 -7.37
C SER A 119 8.24 8.31 -5.88
N MET A 120 7.31 9.01 -5.24
CA MET A 120 7.44 9.38 -3.82
C MET A 120 7.44 8.16 -2.90
N ARG A 121 6.58 7.17 -3.18
CA ARG A 121 6.52 5.93 -2.41
C ARG A 121 7.79 5.11 -2.58
N ALA A 122 8.39 5.08 -3.78
CA ALA A 122 9.67 4.39 -4.01
C ALA A 122 10.81 4.99 -3.17
N ASP A 123 10.84 6.31 -2.97
CA ASP A 123 11.82 6.96 -2.09
C ASP A 123 11.64 6.54 -0.64
N LEU A 124 10.39 6.54 -0.13
CA LEU A 124 10.07 6.09 1.22
C LEU A 124 10.43 4.61 1.46
N LEU A 125 10.13 3.76 0.47
CA LEU A 125 10.50 2.34 0.49
C LEU A 125 12.02 2.13 0.51
N THR A 126 12.75 2.90 -0.30
CA THR A 126 14.21 2.87 -0.35
C THR A 126 14.81 3.30 0.98
N GLN A 127 14.28 4.37 1.58
CA GLN A 127 14.69 4.81 2.89
C GLN A 127 14.44 3.73 3.95
N LYS A 128 13.27 3.07 3.90
CA LYS A 128 12.99 1.98 4.84
C LYS A 128 13.93 0.79 4.71
N ALA A 129 14.32 0.44 3.47
CA ALA A 129 15.30 -0.61 3.22
C ALA A 129 16.71 -0.24 3.74
N LYS A 130 17.11 1.04 3.65
CA LYS A 130 18.36 1.54 4.25
C LYS A 130 18.33 1.48 5.78
N GLU A 131 17.22 1.86 6.40
CA GLU A 131 17.02 1.73 7.86
C GLU A 131 17.15 0.28 8.30
N LEU A 132 16.53 -0.67 7.59
CA LEU A 132 16.65 -2.10 7.87
C LEU A 132 18.10 -2.60 7.78
N SER A 133 18.89 -1.99 6.88
CA SER A 133 20.32 -2.26 6.72
C SER A 133 21.20 -1.60 7.78
N LYS A 134 20.61 -0.83 8.70
CA LYS A 134 21.28 -0.09 9.79
C LYS A 134 22.30 0.95 9.29
N LEU A 135 21.98 1.61 8.17
CA LEU A 135 22.82 2.68 7.60
C LEU A 135 22.43 4.08 8.06
N THR A 136 21.40 4.21 8.88
CA THR A 136 20.79 5.46 9.35
C THR A 136 20.38 5.34 10.80
#